data_AF-A0A8R2JMS9-F1
#
_entry.id   AF-A0A8R2JMS9-F1
#
_cell.length_a   1.000
_cell.length_b   1.000
_cell.length_c   1.000
_cell.angle_alpha   90.00
_cell.angle_beta   90.00
_cell.angle_gamma   90.00
#
_symmetry.space_group_name_H-M   'P 1'
#
loop_
_entity.id
_entity.type
_entity.pdbx_description
1 polymer ?
#
loop_
_entity_poly.entity_id
_entity_poly.type
_entity_poly.pdbx_seq_one_letter_code
_entity_poly.pdbx_strand_id
1 'polypeptide(L)'
;MQSGQSPLKDGMQFGQTPPKDGMQFGQTPPRDGTQFGQTPTRDGILENVNSLSDEKTTFEKLALDLPYYAKYFLIAAYIASFNLPKYDRQLFVKASNKKRKTNRLTNKTENSASQLVGPKAFSLDRLLAIFYAIIEENTNMTANLLAQINTLSDLGLLIRLGDGKLETPKYRCSVSFDCVSNIARHF
;
A
#
# COMPACT_ATOMS: atom_id res chain seq x y z
N MET A 1 -1.28 -73.29 33.55
CA MET A 1 -0.29 -72.19 33.65
C MET A 1 -1.10 -70.91 33.54
N GLN A 2 -1.50 -70.30 34.66
CA GLN A 2 -0.89 -69.08 35.25
C GLN A 2 -0.65 -68.01 34.18
N SER A 3 -1.04 -66.74 34.29
CA SER A 3 -1.61 -65.89 35.35
C SER A 3 -1.75 -64.52 34.67
N GLY A 4 -2.87 -63.83 34.76
CA GLY A 4 -2.99 -62.72 35.72
C GLY A 4 -2.76 -61.36 35.06
N GLN A 5 -3.80 -60.52 35.01
CA GLN A 5 -3.68 -59.08 35.21
C GLN A 5 -5.07 -58.52 35.55
N SER A 6 -5.17 -57.99 36.77
CA SER A 6 -6.30 -57.22 37.30
C SER A 6 -5.99 -55.71 37.20
N PRO A 7 -7.01 -54.83 37.38
CA PRO A 7 -7.04 -53.49 36.80
C PRO A 7 -6.53 -52.40 37.76
N LEU A 8 -6.07 -51.28 37.21
CA LEU A 8 -5.81 -50.05 37.95
C LEU A 8 -6.96 -49.05 37.73
N LYS A 9 -7.59 -48.69 38.85
CA LYS A 9 -8.51 -47.57 39.04
C LYS A 9 -7.69 -46.28 39.21
N ASP A 10 -8.36 -45.15 38.97
CA ASP A 10 -8.30 -43.85 39.68
C ASP A 10 -8.62 -42.76 38.65
N GLY A 11 -9.71 -42.01 38.71
CA GLY A 11 -10.24 -41.35 39.90
C GLY A 11 -9.75 -39.91 39.96
N MET A 12 -10.05 -39.09 38.96
CA MET A 12 -9.80 -37.63 39.00
C MET A 12 -11.12 -36.87 38.92
N GLN A 13 -11.62 -36.51 40.11
CA GLN A 13 -12.55 -35.40 40.31
C GLN A 13 -11.77 -34.12 40.64
N PHE A 14 -12.49 -33.01 40.59
CA PHE A 14 -12.23 -31.66 41.14
C PHE A 14 -11.92 -30.56 40.12
N GLY A 15 -12.77 -29.54 40.16
CA GLY A 15 -12.61 -28.28 39.46
C GLY A 15 -13.91 -27.45 39.46
N GLN A 16 -14.47 -27.20 40.64
CA GLN A 16 -15.60 -26.29 40.84
C GLN A 16 -15.20 -24.87 40.38
N THR A 17 -16.07 -24.22 39.61
CA THR A 17 -15.95 -22.81 39.23
C THR A 17 -16.26 -21.91 40.42
N PRO A 18 -15.42 -20.91 40.74
CA PRO A 18 -15.67 -20.03 41.88
C PRO A 18 -16.77 -18.98 41.63
N PRO A 19 -17.29 -18.34 42.70
CA PRO A 19 -18.50 -17.52 42.68
C PRO A 19 -18.29 -16.13 42.07
N LYS A 20 -19.39 -15.55 41.58
CA LYS A 20 -19.47 -14.15 41.13
C LYS A 20 -19.61 -13.23 42.35
N ASP A 21 -18.49 -12.71 42.84
CA ASP A 21 -18.50 -11.61 43.81
C ASP A 21 -18.63 -10.27 43.08
N GLY A 22 -19.60 -9.47 43.55
CA GLY A 22 -19.96 -8.17 43.00
C GLY A 22 -18.86 -7.13 43.18
N MET A 23 -18.53 -6.45 42.08
CA MET A 23 -17.73 -5.22 42.11
C MET A 23 -18.67 -4.02 42.20
N GLN A 24 -18.61 -3.35 43.35
CA GLN A 24 -19.31 -2.12 43.68
C GLN A 24 -18.83 -0.97 42.78
N PHE A 25 -19.77 -0.18 42.26
CA PHE A 25 -19.50 1.05 41.53
C PHE A 25 -18.86 2.08 42.47
N GLY A 26 -17.61 2.45 42.19
CA GLY A 26 -16.94 3.57 42.85
C GLY A 26 -17.67 4.87 42.56
N GLN A 27 -18.07 5.57 43.63
CA GLN A 27 -18.56 6.93 43.57
C GLN A 27 -17.38 7.86 43.28
N THR A 28 -17.45 8.63 42.20
CA THR A 28 -16.52 9.71 41.92
C THR A 28 -16.79 10.90 42.84
N PRO A 29 -15.77 11.55 43.44
CA PRO A 29 -15.98 12.73 44.27
C PRO A 29 -16.36 13.97 43.44
N PRO A 30 -16.98 14.99 44.07
CA PRO A 30 -17.48 16.18 43.38
C PRO A 30 -16.32 17.05 42.87
N ARG A 31 -16.42 17.54 41.64
CA ARG A 31 -15.54 18.59 41.12
C ARG A 31 -15.97 19.93 41.70
N ASP A 32 -15.08 20.53 42.48
CA ASP A 32 -15.18 21.92 42.91
C ASP A 32 -15.20 22.87 41.72
N GLY A 33 -16.15 23.80 41.75
CA GLY A 33 -16.25 24.89 40.80
C GLY A 33 -15.17 25.91 41.05
N THR A 34 -14.41 26.25 40.00
CA THR A 34 -13.62 27.47 39.97
C THR A 34 -13.63 28.07 38.56
N GLN A 35 -14.48 29.09 38.45
CA GLN A 35 -14.28 30.39 37.80
C GLN A 35 -14.00 30.45 36.28
N PHE A 36 -15.01 30.98 35.59
CA PHE A 36 -14.95 31.58 34.26
C PHE A 36 -13.95 32.75 34.26
N GLY A 37 -12.74 32.49 33.77
CA GLY A 37 -11.76 33.50 33.40
C GLY A 37 -11.66 33.60 31.88
N GLN A 38 -12.15 34.73 31.36
CA GLN A 38 -11.77 35.42 30.12
C GLN A 38 -10.94 34.62 29.10
N THR A 39 -11.54 34.31 27.95
CA THR A 39 -10.81 33.93 26.74
C THR A 39 -10.03 35.13 26.21
N PRO A 40 -8.68 35.13 26.17
CA PRO A 40 -7.96 36.06 25.34
C PRO A 40 -8.17 35.65 23.89
N THR A 41 -8.71 36.55 23.09
CA THR A 41 -8.79 36.45 21.64
C THR A 41 -7.39 36.15 21.10
N ARG A 42 -7.13 34.90 20.72
CA ARG A 42 -5.91 34.49 20.01
C ARG A 42 -6.13 34.75 18.52
N ASP A 43 -6.25 36.02 18.16
CA ASP A 43 -6.05 36.45 16.79
C ASP A 43 -4.55 36.32 16.50
N GLY A 44 -4.22 35.37 15.62
CA GLY A 44 -2.86 35.19 15.10
C GLY A 44 -2.18 33.90 15.52
N ILE A 45 -2.65 32.77 14.99
CA ILE A 45 -1.80 31.73 14.34
C ILE A 45 -2.68 31.08 13.26
N LEU A 46 -2.70 31.70 12.09
CA LEU A 46 -2.96 31.02 10.82
C LEU A 46 -1.87 31.49 9.86
N GLU A 47 -0.62 31.16 10.20
CA GLU A 47 0.46 31.30 9.25
C GLU A 47 0.77 29.94 8.62
N ASN A 48 0.63 29.97 7.30
CA ASN A 48 1.19 29.07 6.32
C ASN A 48 0.38 27.83 5.92
N VAL A 49 -0.64 28.08 5.08
CA VAL A 49 -1.31 27.07 4.24
C VAL A 49 -0.71 27.04 2.81
N ASN A 50 0.31 27.85 2.51
CA ASN A 50 0.87 27.99 1.15
C ASN A 50 2.08 27.08 0.85
N SER A 51 2.73 26.47 1.85
CA SER A 51 3.89 25.59 1.61
C SER A 51 3.59 24.27 0.89
N LEU A 52 2.32 23.83 0.79
CA LEU A 52 1.95 22.56 0.13
C LEU A 52 1.90 22.66 -1.40
N SER A 53 1.67 23.86 -1.94
CA SER A 53 1.52 24.11 -3.38
C SER A 53 2.87 24.23 -4.11
N ASP A 54 3.88 24.79 -3.46
CA ASP A 54 5.20 25.02 -4.07
C ASP A 54 6.00 23.72 -4.25
N GLU A 55 5.93 22.81 -3.29
CA GLU A 55 6.53 21.47 -3.36
C GLU A 55 5.90 20.64 -4.49
N LYS A 56 4.57 20.68 -4.61
CA LYS A 56 3.84 19.96 -5.67
C LYS A 56 4.24 20.43 -7.07
N THR A 57 4.40 21.75 -7.25
CA THR A 57 4.77 22.35 -8.54
C THR A 57 6.22 22.05 -8.92
N THR A 58 7.12 22.06 -7.93
CA THR A 58 8.54 21.70 -8.12
C THR A 58 8.68 20.23 -8.51
N PHE A 59 7.91 19.36 -7.86
CA PHE A 59 7.86 17.93 -8.14
C PHE A 59 7.36 17.61 -9.56
N GLU A 60 6.31 18.29 -10.03
CA GLU A 60 5.80 18.14 -11.38
C GLU A 60 6.83 18.58 -12.43
N LYS A 61 7.60 19.64 -12.17
CA LYS A 61 8.72 20.03 -13.04
C LYS A 61 9.84 19.00 -13.04
N LEU A 62 10.24 18.49 -11.87
CA LEU A 62 11.29 17.48 -11.76
C LEU A 62 10.91 16.18 -12.49
N ALA A 63 9.63 15.80 -12.42
CA ALA A 63 9.12 14.61 -13.08
C ALA A 63 9.16 14.72 -14.62
N LEU A 64 9.05 15.92 -15.18
CA LEU A 64 9.17 16.17 -16.62
C LEU A 64 10.61 16.03 -17.14
N ASP A 65 11.61 16.34 -16.31
CA ASP A 65 13.04 16.24 -16.67
C ASP A 65 13.66 14.86 -16.38
N LEU A 66 12.86 13.88 -15.95
CA LEU A 66 13.35 12.53 -15.70
C LEU A 66 13.92 11.88 -16.98
N PRO A 67 14.96 11.03 -16.86
CA PRO A 67 15.43 10.20 -17.96
C PRO A 67 14.30 9.36 -18.58
N TYR A 68 14.40 9.05 -19.88
CA TYR A 68 13.38 8.33 -20.64
C TYR A 68 12.85 7.09 -19.91
N TYR A 69 13.72 6.16 -19.50
CA TYR A 69 13.32 4.96 -18.79
C TYR A 69 12.74 5.23 -17.39
N ALA A 70 13.23 6.25 -16.69
CA ALA A 70 12.72 6.64 -15.38
C ALA A 70 11.25 7.10 -15.47
N LYS A 71 10.88 7.81 -16.54
CA LYS A 71 9.47 8.18 -16.81
C LYS A 71 8.60 6.94 -17.02
N TYR A 72 9.05 5.95 -17.80
CA TYR A 72 8.33 4.69 -17.97
C TYR A 72 8.22 3.89 -16.67
N PHE A 73 9.27 3.83 -15.86
CA PHE A 73 9.20 3.18 -14.55
C PHE A 73 8.17 3.84 -13.64
N LEU A 74 8.03 5.16 -13.69
CA LEU A 74 7.04 5.86 -12.87
C LEU A 74 5.60 5.57 -13.31
N ILE A 75 5.36 5.51 -14.63
CA ILE A 75 4.07 5.10 -15.19
C ILE A 75 3.75 3.65 -14.82
N ALA A 76 4.71 2.73 -15.01
CA ALA A 76 4.55 1.32 -14.68
C ALA A 76 4.27 1.12 -13.17
N ALA A 77 4.99 1.83 -12.31
CA ALA A 77 4.81 1.80 -10.86
C ALA A 77 3.43 2.31 -10.44
N TYR A 78 2.94 3.39 -11.06
CA TYR A 78 1.59 3.88 -10.83
C TYR A 78 0.56 2.82 -11.20
N ILE A 79 0.65 2.24 -12.41
CA ILE A 79 -0.28 1.18 -12.83
C ILE A 79 -0.23 -0.01 -11.86
N ALA A 80 0.97 -0.42 -11.42
CA ALA A 80 1.14 -1.50 -10.46
C ALA A 80 0.51 -1.20 -9.09
N SER A 81 0.65 0.02 -8.56
CA SER A 81 0.09 0.37 -7.24
C SER A 81 -1.43 0.51 -7.22
N PHE A 82 -2.05 0.93 -8.33
CA PHE A 82 -3.49 1.19 -8.37
C PHE A 82 -4.31 0.02 -8.94
N ASN A 83 -3.66 -0.97 -9.56
CA ASN A 83 -4.33 -2.16 -10.12
C ASN A 83 -3.93 -3.43 -9.37
N LEU A 84 -4.87 -4.37 -9.21
CA LEU A 84 -4.54 -5.70 -8.67
C LEU A 84 -3.78 -6.56 -9.71
N PRO A 85 -2.86 -7.44 -9.29
CA PRO A 85 -2.11 -8.30 -10.20
C PRO A 85 -2.98 -9.19 -11.10
N LYS A 86 -4.19 -9.54 -10.66
CA LYS A 86 -5.16 -10.33 -11.46
C LYS A 86 -5.58 -9.65 -12.77
N TYR A 87 -5.43 -8.33 -12.87
CA TYR A 87 -5.80 -7.56 -14.05
C TYR A 87 -4.64 -7.36 -15.04
N ASP A 88 -3.38 -7.57 -14.64
CA ASP A 88 -2.21 -7.31 -15.50
C ASP A 88 -2.29 -8.09 -16.82
N ARG A 89 -2.76 -9.35 -16.79
CA ARG A 89 -2.94 -10.16 -18.00
C ARG A 89 -3.95 -9.57 -18.98
N GLN A 90 -5.02 -8.95 -18.49
CA GLN A 90 -6.05 -8.37 -19.34
C GLN A 90 -5.60 -7.05 -19.94
N LEU A 91 -4.74 -6.30 -19.22
CA LEU A 91 -4.23 -4.99 -19.63
C LEU A 91 -3.04 -5.09 -20.58
N PHE A 92 -2.12 -6.03 -20.35
CA PHE A 92 -0.79 -6.01 -20.98
C PHE A 92 -0.50 -7.18 -21.92
N VAL A 93 -1.25 -8.28 -21.84
CA VAL A 93 -1.05 -9.37 -22.79
C VAL A 93 -1.85 -9.07 -24.05
N LYS A 94 -1.14 -8.75 -25.14
CA LYS A 94 -1.70 -8.64 -26.49
C LYS A 94 -2.58 -9.87 -26.73
N ALA A 95 -3.88 -9.68 -26.92
CA ALA A 95 -4.80 -10.78 -27.17
C ALA A 95 -4.35 -11.54 -28.41
N SER A 96 -3.67 -12.67 -28.22
CA SER A 96 -3.44 -13.62 -29.29
C SER A 96 -4.82 -13.98 -29.84
N ASN A 97 -5.04 -13.80 -31.15
CA ASN A 97 -6.33 -13.92 -31.85
C ASN A 97 -7.01 -15.30 -31.75
N LYS A 98 -6.55 -16.19 -30.87
CA LYS A 98 -7.20 -17.45 -30.55
C LYS A 98 -8.41 -17.17 -29.67
N LYS A 99 -9.56 -16.95 -30.32
CA LYS A 99 -10.89 -16.78 -29.71
C LYS A 99 -11.06 -17.68 -28.48
N ARG A 100 -10.83 -17.12 -27.28
CA ARG A 100 -11.16 -17.81 -26.04
C ARG A 100 -12.66 -17.67 -25.84
N LYS A 101 -13.40 -18.73 -26.12
CA LYS A 101 -14.71 -18.95 -25.51
C LYS A 101 -14.45 -19.14 -24.02
N THR A 102 -14.77 -18.16 -23.18
CA THR A 102 -15.66 -18.35 -22.03
C THR A 102 -15.71 -17.10 -21.14
N ASN A 103 -16.95 -16.75 -20.78
CA ASN A 103 -17.41 -15.93 -19.67
C ASN A 103 -16.87 -14.50 -19.50
N ARG A 104 -17.54 -13.55 -20.18
CA ARG A 104 -17.84 -12.22 -19.61
C ARG A 104 -18.70 -12.41 -18.35
N LEU A 105 -18.08 -12.80 -17.23
CA LEU A 105 -18.71 -12.62 -15.93
C LEU A 105 -18.45 -11.19 -15.49
N THR A 106 -19.52 -10.40 -15.70
CA THR A 106 -19.95 -9.31 -14.84
C THR A 106 -18.96 -8.16 -14.66
N ASN A 107 -19.27 -7.08 -15.37
CA ASN A 107 -19.01 -5.72 -14.94
C ASN A 107 -19.47 -5.58 -13.49
N LYS A 108 -18.54 -5.67 -12.54
CA LYS A 108 -18.76 -5.22 -11.17
C LYS A 108 -17.88 -4.01 -11.02
N THR A 109 -18.54 -2.88 -10.78
CA THR A 109 -18.02 -1.56 -10.50
C THR A 109 -17.15 -1.58 -9.24
N GLU A 110 -16.02 -2.27 -9.27
CA GLU A 110 -15.04 -2.36 -8.17
C GLU A 110 -13.87 -1.37 -8.39
N ASN A 111 -13.83 -0.71 -9.54
CA ASN A 111 -12.72 0.16 -9.96
C ASN A 111 -12.70 1.53 -9.27
N SER A 112 -13.84 2.05 -8.80
CA SER A 112 -13.88 3.32 -8.05
C SER A 112 -13.42 3.16 -6.59
N ALA A 113 -13.63 1.98 -5.99
CA ALA A 113 -13.18 1.69 -4.63
C ALA A 113 -11.65 1.53 -4.51
N SER A 114 -10.98 1.12 -5.59
CA SER A 114 -9.52 0.94 -5.58
C SER A 114 -8.72 2.23 -5.52
N GLN A 115 -9.32 3.38 -5.83
CA GLN A 115 -8.72 4.71 -5.61
C GLN A 115 -8.94 5.22 -4.18
N LEU A 116 -10.02 4.76 -3.53
CA LEU A 116 -10.29 5.02 -2.11
C LEU A 116 -9.37 4.20 -1.19
N VAL A 117 -8.93 3.03 -1.65
CA VAL A 117 -7.86 2.25 -1.03
C VAL A 117 -6.51 2.78 -1.54
N GLY A 118 -5.66 3.27 -0.63
CA GLY A 118 -4.38 3.88 -1.00
C GLY A 118 -3.43 3.00 -1.84
N PRO A 119 -2.29 3.55 -2.30
CA PRO A 119 -1.36 2.86 -3.19
C PRO A 119 -0.91 1.50 -2.65
N LYS A 120 -1.14 0.44 -3.43
CA LYS A 120 -0.78 -0.93 -3.05
C LYS A 120 0.70 -1.20 -3.32
N ALA A 121 1.31 -2.02 -2.47
CA ALA A 121 2.67 -2.50 -2.69
C ALA A 121 2.71 -3.55 -3.82
N PHE A 122 3.79 -3.56 -4.58
CA PHE A 122 4.05 -4.50 -5.68
C PHE A 122 5.51 -4.98 -5.63
N SER A 123 5.79 -6.15 -6.24
CA SER A 123 7.15 -6.70 -6.35
C SER A 123 7.92 -6.03 -7.49
N LEU A 124 9.26 -6.02 -7.40
CA LEU A 124 10.12 -5.61 -8.50
C LEU A 124 9.81 -6.35 -9.80
N ASP A 125 9.58 -7.66 -9.74
CA ASP A 125 9.25 -8.48 -10.92
C ASP A 125 8.01 -7.95 -11.67
N ARG A 126 6.96 -7.60 -10.92
CA ARG A 126 5.74 -7.03 -11.51
C ARG A 126 5.98 -5.66 -12.15
N LEU A 127 6.79 -4.81 -11.52
CA LEU A 127 7.18 -3.52 -12.09
C LEU A 127 7.87 -3.70 -13.45
N LEU A 128 8.84 -4.62 -13.51
CA LEU A 128 9.59 -4.92 -14.72
C LEU A 128 8.70 -5.49 -15.81
N ALA A 129 7.81 -6.42 -15.47
CA ALA A 129 6.87 -7.01 -16.41
C ALA A 129 5.95 -5.96 -17.05
N ILE A 130 5.44 -5.03 -16.25
CA ILE A 130 4.61 -3.92 -16.74
C ILE A 130 5.46 -2.96 -17.58
N PHE A 131 6.65 -2.59 -17.11
CA PHE A 131 7.59 -1.72 -17.84
C PHE A 131 7.87 -2.26 -19.25
N TYR A 132 8.23 -3.54 -19.37
CA TYR A 132 8.49 -4.17 -20.67
C TYR A 132 7.25 -4.32 -21.54
N ALA A 133 6.05 -4.31 -20.96
CA ALA A 133 4.81 -4.36 -21.71
C ALA A 133 4.37 -3.01 -22.29
N ILE A 134 4.80 -1.89 -21.68
CA ILE A 134 4.41 -0.53 -22.11
C ILE A 134 5.48 0.18 -22.92
N ILE A 135 6.73 -0.27 -22.86
CA ILE A 135 7.82 0.30 -23.66
C ILE A 135 7.78 -0.26 -25.09
N GLU A 136 7.97 0.60 -26.08
CA GLU A 136 7.89 0.20 -27.51
C GLU A 136 9.19 -0.43 -28.02
N GLU A 137 10.32 -0.16 -27.35
CA GLU A 137 11.64 -0.62 -27.74
C GLU A 137 12.07 -1.90 -27.01
N ASN A 138 12.83 -2.74 -27.73
CA ASN A 138 13.42 -3.96 -27.18
C ASN A 138 14.71 -3.63 -26.43
N THR A 139 14.59 -3.19 -25.18
CA THR A 139 15.73 -2.98 -24.29
C THR A 139 15.99 -4.21 -23.43
N ASN A 140 17.27 -4.52 -23.19
CA ASN A 140 17.67 -5.61 -22.29
C ASN A 140 17.78 -5.09 -20.85
N MET A 141 17.59 -5.98 -19.88
CA MET A 141 17.84 -5.65 -18.49
C MET A 141 19.33 -5.29 -18.29
N THR A 142 19.59 -4.10 -17.75
CA THR A 142 20.94 -3.63 -17.44
C THR A 142 21.02 -3.09 -16.01
N ALA A 143 22.23 -3.06 -15.45
CA ALA A 143 22.48 -2.47 -14.14
C ALA A 143 22.05 -0.99 -14.08
N ASN A 144 22.14 -0.26 -15.19
CA ASN A 144 21.71 1.14 -15.28
C ASN A 144 20.19 1.30 -15.09
N LEU A 145 19.37 0.38 -15.64
CA LEU A 145 17.93 0.41 -15.44
C LEU A 145 17.57 0.15 -13.97
N LEU A 146 18.23 -0.81 -13.33
CA LEU A 146 18.04 -1.08 -11.90
C LEU A 146 18.50 0.11 -11.03
N ALA A 147 19.61 0.76 -11.40
CA ALA A 147 20.07 1.97 -10.73
C ALA A 147 19.04 3.09 -10.79
N GLN A 148 18.36 3.28 -11.92
CA GLN A 148 17.28 4.27 -12.05
C GLN A 148 16.12 3.99 -11.09
N ILE A 149 15.73 2.72 -10.89
CA ILE A 149 14.70 2.37 -9.90
C ILE A 149 15.13 2.76 -8.48
N ASN A 150 16.40 2.56 -8.13
CA ASN A 150 16.92 3.00 -6.83
C ASN A 150 16.91 4.53 -6.71
N THR A 151 17.36 5.25 -7.76
CA THR A 151 17.30 6.72 -7.78
C THR A 151 15.88 7.24 -7.62
N LEU A 152 14.89 6.62 -8.28
CA LEU A 152 13.47 6.97 -8.09
C LEU A 152 13.01 6.73 -6.64
N SER A 153 13.56 5.72 -5.96
CA SER A 153 13.29 5.49 -4.54
C SER A 153 13.96 6.53 -3.64
N ASP A 154 15.20 6.91 -3.94
CA ASP A 154 15.96 7.91 -3.17
C ASP A 154 15.33 9.30 -3.30
N LEU A 155 14.76 9.61 -4.46
CA LEU A 155 13.98 10.84 -4.72
C LEU A 155 12.57 10.83 -4.09
N GLY A 156 12.16 9.73 -3.44
CA GLY A 156 10.84 9.60 -2.84
C GLY A 156 9.68 9.42 -3.83
N LEU A 157 9.98 9.21 -5.12
CA LEU A 157 8.98 8.94 -6.17
C LEU A 157 8.40 7.52 -6.01
N LEU A 158 9.25 6.60 -5.59
CA LEU A 158 8.89 5.27 -5.15
C LEU A 158 9.21 5.11 -3.67
N ILE A 159 8.35 4.39 -2.95
CA ILE A 159 8.61 4.03 -1.56
C ILE A 159 8.97 2.55 -1.56
N ARG A 160 10.22 2.23 -1.23
CA ARG A 160 10.68 0.86 -1.03
C ARG A 160 10.18 0.32 0.31
N LEU A 161 9.59 -0.87 0.29
CA LEU A 161 9.13 -1.61 1.46
C LEU A 161 10.00 -2.85 1.65
N GLY A 162 10.51 -3.05 2.86
CA GLY A 162 11.30 -4.22 3.26
C GLY A 162 12.54 -3.85 4.08
N ASP A 163 12.90 -4.72 5.01
CA ASP A 163 13.91 -4.54 6.06
C ASP A 163 15.29 -5.13 5.71
N GLY A 164 15.73 -5.01 4.44
CA GLY A 164 17.10 -5.33 4.04
C GLY A 164 17.51 -6.82 4.11
N LYS A 165 16.59 -7.72 4.44
CA LYS A 165 16.79 -9.18 4.28
C LYS A 165 16.82 -9.53 2.79
N LEU A 166 17.40 -10.70 2.46
CA LEU A 166 17.56 -11.26 1.11
C LEU A 166 16.25 -11.45 0.30
N GLU A 167 15.13 -10.87 0.72
CA GLU A 167 13.87 -10.88 0.01
C GLU A 167 13.84 -9.86 -1.14
N THR A 168 13.13 -10.21 -2.21
CA THR A 168 12.90 -9.33 -3.35
C THR A 168 12.24 -8.03 -2.88
N PRO A 169 12.80 -6.85 -3.18
CA PRO A 169 12.25 -5.59 -2.70
C PRO A 169 10.83 -5.37 -3.23
N LYS A 170 9.97 -4.85 -2.35
CA LYS A 170 8.63 -4.40 -2.71
C LYS A 170 8.64 -2.87 -2.80
N TYR A 171 7.76 -2.33 -3.62
CA TYR A 171 7.66 -0.88 -3.83
C TYR A 171 6.19 -0.47 -3.81
N ARG A 172 5.92 0.80 -3.51
CA ARG A 172 4.65 1.46 -3.81
C ARG A 172 4.94 2.81 -4.48
N CYS A 173 4.06 3.24 -5.37
CA CYS A 173 4.15 4.54 -6.01
C CYS A 173 3.69 5.63 -5.02
N SER A 174 4.46 6.73 -4.92
CA SER A 174 4.10 7.89 -4.10
C SER A 174 3.42 9.02 -4.90
N VAL A 175 3.33 8.84 -6.22
CA VAL A 175 2.99 9.92 -7.16
C VAL A 175 1.50 9.96 -7.47
N SER A 176 0.97 11.17 -7.66
CA SER A 176 -0.43 11.42 -8.03
C SER A 176 -0.72 11.06 -9.50
N PHE A 177 -2.01 10.88 -9.80
CA PHE A 177 -2.47 10.69 -11.17
C PHE A 177 -2.07 11.85 -12.10
N ASP A 178 -2.20 13.08 -11.62
CA ASP A 178 -1.91 14.28 -12.43
C ASP A 178 -0.46 14.30 -12.90
N CYS A 179 0.49 14.00 -12.01
CA CYS A 179 1.91 13.98 -12.34
C CYS A 179 2.20 12.87 -13.37
N VAL A 180 1.68 11.65 -13.17
CA VAL A 180 1.85 10.56 -14.14
C VAL A 180 1.18 10.86 -15.48
N SER A 181 0.00 11.48 -15.46
CA SER A 181 -0.71 11.91 -16.68
C SER A 181 0.07 12.98 -17.43
N ASN A 182 0.72 13.90 -16.71
CA ASN A 182 1.56 14.92 -17.32
C ASN A 182 2.77 14.28 -18.01
N ILE A 183 3.51 13.41 -17.31
CA ILE A 183 4.64 12.67 -17.87
C ILE A 183 4.24 11.88 -19.12
N ALA A 184 3.09 11.19 -19.07
CA ALA A 184 2.58 10.38 -20.18
C ALA A 184 2.26 11.18 -21.45
N ARG A 185 2.00 12.50 -21.35
CA ARG A 185 1.78 13.37 -22.52
C ARG A 185 3.07 13.80 -23.22
N HIS A 186 4.22 13.60 -22.60
CA HIS A 186 5.52 14.07 -23.07
C HIS A 186 6.39 12.93 -23.66
N PHE A 187 5.75 11.92 -24.27
CA PHE A 187 6.39 10.88 -25.06
C PHE A 187 6.02 11.00 -26.53
#